data_AF-A0A9P8YQ14-F1
#
_entry.id   AF-A0A9P8YQ14-F1
#
_cell.length_a   1.000
_cell.length_b   1.000
_cell.length_c   1.000
_cell.angle_alpha   90.00
_cell.angle_beta   90.00
_cell.angle_gamma   90.00
#
_symmetry.space_group_name_H-M   'P 1'
#
loop_
_entity.id
_entity.type
_entity.pdbx_description
1 polymer ?
#
loop_
_entity_poly.entity_id
_entity_poly.type
_entity_poly.pdbx_seq_one_letter_code
_entity_poly.pdbx_strand_id
1 'polypeptide(L)'
;VVELAIGMEVMVTDNLQTELDIANGSRGEIVDIILHPDEPDIDRTSSEVTLQNPPAYILVKLRTTREKQLKGLDQGVVPVTVQSSFFSIDIGNGRQTVERQQPHVTGAYAFTDYRSQGQTLAP
;
A
#
# COMPACT_ATOMS: atom_id res chain seq x y z
N VAL A 1 -12.79 0.40 -5.66
CA VAL A 1 -12.23 1.66 -5.12
C VAL A 1 -11.40 1.29 -3.90
N VAL A 2 -10.24 1.91 -3.71
CA VAL A 2 -9.40 1.74 -2.52
C VAL A 2 -9.41 3.08 -1.80
N GLU A 3 -9.88 3.10 -0.56
CA GLU A 3 -9.91 4.30 0.27
C GLU A 3 -8.60 4.38 1.04
N LEU A 4 -7.94 5.54 0.98
CA LEU A 4 -6.69 5.83 1.66
C LEU A 4 -6.83 7.15 2.41
N ALA A 5 -6.28 7.21 3.62
CA ALA A 5 -6.24 8.43 4.42
C ALA A 5 -4.89 8.55 5.11
N ILE A 6 -4.45 9.79 5.31
CA ILE A 6 -3.31 10.09 6.18
C ILE A 6 -3.71 9.70 7.62
N GLY A 7 -2.83 9.00 8.33
CA GLY A 7 -3.09 8.41 9.64
C GLY A 7 -3.71 7.01 9.59
N MET A 8 -3.99 6.47 8.40
CA MET A 8 -4.54 5.12 8.27
C MET A 8 -3.49 4.06 8.64
N GLU A 9 -3.88 3.12 9.50
CA GLU A 9 -3.07 1.93 9.79
C GLU A 9 -3.13 0.94 8.63
N VAL A 10 -1.97 0.59 8.11
CA VAL A 10 -1.83 -0.30 6.96
C VAL A 10 -0.87 -1.43 7.24
N MET A 11 -1.11 -2.54 6.56
CA MET A 11 -0.22 -3.69 6.52
C MET A 11 0.26 -3.88 5.09
N VAL A 12 1.58 -4.00 4.94
CA VAL A 12 2.22 -4.32 3.66
C VAL A 12 1.89 -5.77 3.31
N THR A 13 1.38 -6.00 2.10
CA THR A 13 0.89 -7.34 1.69
C THR A 13 1.89 -8.14 0.88
N ASP A 14 3.00 -7.53 0.47
CA ASP A 14 4.02 -8.16 -0.36
C ASP A 14 5.42 -7.84 0.15
N ASN A 15 6.38 -8.70 -0.19
CA ASN A 15 7.78 -8.47 0.15
C ASN A 15 8.34 -7.40 -0.79
N LEU A 16 8.19 -6.13 -0.42
CA LEU A 16 8.74 -5.01 -1.17
C LEU A 16 10.27 -5.05 -1.10
N GLN A 17 10.84 -5.23 0.09
CA GLN A 17 12.28 -5.35 0.24
C GLN A 17 12.66 -6.08 1.55
N THR A 18 13.01 -7.36 1.41
CA THR A 18 13.29 -8.26 2.55
C THR A 18 14.55 -7.90 3.32
N GLU A 19 15.57 -7.31 2.68
CA GLU A 19 16.80 -6.86 3.34
C GLU A 19 16.57 -5.67 4.28
N LEU A 20 15.48 -4.93 4.06
CA LEU A 20 15.10 -3.73 4.82
C LEU A 20 14.01 -4.01 5.87
N ASP A 21 13.65 -5.29 6.03
CA ASP A 21 12.55 -5.76 6.88
C ASP A 21 11.17 -5.21 6.44
N ILE A 22 11.05 -4.80 5.16
CA ILE A 22 9.79 -4.37 4.54
C ILE A 22 9.17 -5.59 3.85
N ALA A 23 8.65 -6.49 4.69
CA ALA A 23 8.09 -7.76 4.27
C ALA A 23 6.55 -7.77 4.39
N ASN A 24 5.94 -8.77 3.78
CA ASN A 24 4.53 -9.06 3.97
C ASN A 24 4.23 -9.24 5.48
N GLY A 25 3.21 -8.54 5.97
CA GLY A 25 2.85 -8.49 7.38
C GLY A 25 3.41 -7.29 8.15
N SER A 26 4.31 -6.51 7.53
CA SER A 26 4.83 -5.27 8.14
C SER A 26 3.71 -4.27 8.34
N ARG A 27 3.62 -3.67 9.53
CA ARG A 27 2.58 -2.69 9.86
C ARG A 27 3.16 -1.29 9.95
N GLY A 28 2.36 -0.32 9.55
CA GLY A 28 2.71 1.08 9.63
C GLY A 28 1.50 1.99 9.52
N GLU A 29 1.79 3.28 9.47
CA GLU A 29 0.82 4.35 9.34
C GLU A 29 1.11 5.14 8.05
N ILE A 30 0.07 5.46 7.27
CA ILE A 30 0.24 6.36 6.12
C ILE A 30 0.52 7.77 6.64
N VAL A 31 1.69 8.32 6.33
CA VAL A 31 2.07 9.69 6.72
C VAL A 31 1.82 10.70 5.61
N ASP A 32 1.83 10.26 4.35
CA ASP A 32 1.55 11.12 3.20
C ASP A 32 1.10 10.31 1.98
N ILE A 33 0.40 10.98 1.06
CA ILE A 33 -0.08 10.41 -0.20
C ILE A 33 0.40 11.31 -1.33
N ILE A 34 1.33 10.81 -2.14
CA ILE A 34 1.89 11.57 -3.26
C ILE A 34 1.12 11.25 -4.53
N LEU A 35 0.51 12.29 -5.10
CA LEU A 35 -0.31 12.20 -6.30
C LEU A 35 0.53 11.97 -7.56
N HIS A 36 -0.12 11.43 -8.59
CA HIS A 36 0.48 11.33 -9.91
C HIS A 36 0.76 12.74 -10.48
N PRO A 37 1.88 12.96 -11.21
CA PRO A 37 2.16 14.27 -11.80
C PRO A 37 1.12 14.74 -12.81
N ASP A 38 0.42 13.79 -13.45
CA ASP A 38 -0.69 14.08 -14.38
C ASP A 38 -2.05 14.20 -13.69
N GLU A 39 -2.09 14.14 -12.36
CA GLU A 39 -3.32 14.35 -11.60
C GLU A 39 -3.73 15.82 -11.65
N PRO A 40 -4.99 16.15 -11.99
CA PRO A 40 -5.46 17.53 -11.96
C PRO A 40 -5.42 18.10 -10.54
N ASP A 41 -5.42 19.43 -10.43
CA ASP A 41 -5.45 20.10 -9.14
C ASP A 41 -6.63 19.63 -8.30
N ILE A 42 -6.32 19.03 -7.15
CA ILE A 42 -7.31 18.55 -6.20
C ILE A 42 -7.76 19.68 -5.28
N ASP A 43 -9.05 19.68 -4.93
CA ASP A 43 -9.57 20.55 -3.89
C ASP A 43 -9.09 20.08 -2.52
N ARG A 44 -8.08 20.75 -1.99
CA ARG A 44 -7.50 20.45 -0.67
C ARG A 44 -8.40 20.84 0.51
N THR A 45 -9.54 21.49 0.26
CA THR A 45 -10.52 21.83 1.31
C THR A 45 -11.58 20.76 1.50
N SER A 46 -11.72 19.84 0.54
CA SER A 46 -12.60 18.69 0.66
C SER A 46 -12.05 17.66 1.64
N SER A 47 -12.93 17.03 2.42
CA SER A 47 -12.57 15.90 3.29
C SER A 47 -12.32 14.60 2.54
N GLU A 48 -12.80 14.51 1.30
CA GLU A 48 -12.66 13.34 0.44
C GLU A 48 -12.37 13.78 -1.00
N VAL A 49 -11.40 13.12 -1.64
CA VAL A 49 -11.00 13.40 -3.02
C VAL A 49 -10.93 12.09 -3.78
N THR A 50 -11.69 11.98 -4.87
CA THR A 50 -11.56 10.87 -5.82
C THR A 50 -10.49 11.21 -6.84
N LEU A 51 -9.41 10.44 -6.87
CA LEU A 51 -8.33 10.61 -7.84
C LEU A 51 -8.69 9.98 -9.19
N GLN A 52 -8.27 10.61 -10.28
CA GLN A 52 -8.41 10.10 -11.64
C GLN A 52 -7.34 9.06 -11.95
N ASN A 53 -6.14 9.26 -11.44
CA ASN A 53 -5.02 8.33 -11.54
C ASN A 53 -4.70 7.73 -10.16
N PRO A 54 -4.14 6.51 -10.10
CA PRO A 54 -3.58 6.02 -8.86
C PRO A 54 -2.50 6.98 -8.33
N PRO A 55 -2.34 7.11 -6.99
CA PRO A 55 -1.22 7.84 -6.42
C PRO A 55 0.12 7.34 -6.99
N ALA A 56 1.10 8.22 -7.17
CA ALA A 56 2.44 7.82 -7.58
C ALA A 56 3.05 6.86 -6.54
N TYR A 57 2.91 7.21 -5.25
CA TYR A 57 3.28 6.37 -4.12
C TYR A 57 2.64 6.92 -2.83
N ILE A 58 2.55 6.06 -1.82
CA ILE A 58 2.18 6.45 -0.45
C ILE A 58 3.41 6.36 0.44
N LEU A 59 3.54 7.28 1.40
CA LEU A 59 4.58 7.21 2.41
C LEU A 59 4.01 6.49 3.63
N VAL A 60 4.65 5.40 4.03
CA VAL A 60 4.25 4.60 5.18
C VAL A 60 5.35 4.65 6.23
N LYS A 61 5.01 5.09 7.44
CA LYS A 61 5.89 4.99 8.60
C LYS A 61 5.73 3.60 9.23
N LEU A 62 6.72 2.76 9.06
CA LEU A 62 6.71 1.40 9.63
C LEU A 62 6.94 1.46 11.14
N ARG A 63 6.19 0.65 11.89
CA ARG A 63 6.36 0.53 13.35
C ARG A 63 7.72 -0.04 13.73
N THR A 64 8.23 -0.94 12.89
CA THR A 64 9.55 -1.57 13.05
C THR A 64 10.20 -1.63 11.68
N THR A 65 11.43 -1.16 11.57
CA THR A 65 12.26 -1.34 10.38
C THR A 65 13.73 -1.42 10.79
N ARG A 66 14.52 -2.18 10.03
CA ARG A 66 15.98 -2.23 10.20
C ARG A 66 16.70 -1.15 9.39
N GLU A 67 15.95 -0.42 8.56
CA GLU A 67 16.51 0.51 7.62
C GLU A 67 16.99 1.80 8.29
N LYS A 68 18.17 2.24 7.89
CA LYS A 68 18.65 3.59 8.21
C LYS A 68 17.85 4.56 7.36
N GLN A 69 17.30 5.59 8.01
CA GLN A 69 16.57 6.70 7.40
C GLN A 69 16.93 6.93 5.92
N LEU A 70 15.94 6.77 5.04
CA LEU A 70 16.10 7.10 3.62
C LEU A 70 16.40 8.59 3.49
N LYS A 71 17.37 8.94 2.64
CA LYS A 71 17.82 10.32 2.49
C LYS A 71 16.65 11.21 2.04
N GLY A 72 16.29 12.18 2.89
CA GLY A 72 15.20 13.12 2.62
C GLY A 72 13.83 12.69 3.17
N LEU A 73 13.74 11.54 3.85
CA LEU A 73 12.54 11.08 4.55
C LEU A 73 12.82 10.93 6.05
N ASP A 74 11.77 10.92 6.86
CA ASP A 74 11.89 10.66 8.29
C ASP A 74 12.31 9.20 8.57
N GLN A 75 12.87 8.96 9.75
CA GLN A 75 13.27 7.61 10.15
C GLN A 75 12.06 6.66 10.14
N GLY A 76 12.21 5.53 9.43
CA GLY A 76 11.17 4.51 9.30
C GLY A 76 10.06 4.84 8.31
N VAL A 77 10.15 5.95 7.57
CA VAL A 77 9.24 6.26 6.47
C VAL A 77 9.78 5.66 5.17
N VAL A 78 8.94 4.87 4.51
CA VAL A 78 9.27 4.20 3.25
C VAL A 78 8.20 4.51 2.19
N PRO A 79 8.61 4.75 0.92
CA PRO A 79 7.67 4.89 -0.17
C PRO A 79 7.14 3.52 -0.61
N VAL A 80 5.82 3.37 -0.63
CA VAL A 80 5.12 2.20 -1.18
C VAL A 80 4.47 2.61 -2.49
N THR A 81 4.98 2.08 -3.59
CA THR A 81 4.47 2.36 -4.95
C THR A 81 3.24 1.53 -5.27
N VAL A 82 2.35 2.08 -6.09
CA VAL A 82 1.27 1.32 -6.73
C VAL A 82 1.90 0.39 -7.78
N GLN A 83 1.67 -0.93 -7.69
CA GLN A 83 2.07 -1.84 -8.76
C GLN A 83 0.85 -2.36 -9.53
N SER A 84 1.09 -2.62 -10.81
CA SER A 84 0.15 -3.29 -11.69
C SER A 84 0.35 -4.79 -11.54
N SER A 85 -0.68 -5.50 -11.07
CA SER A 85 -0.71 -6.95 -10.99
C SER A 85 -1.70 -7.50 -12.01
N PHE A 86 -1.26 -8.48 -12.80
CA PHE A 86 -2.13 -9.21 -13.72
C PHE A 86 -2.71 -10.44 -13.02
N PHE A 87 -4.03 -10.53 -12.98
CA PHE A 87 -4.77 -11.68 -12.45
C PHE A 87 -5.37 -12.45 -13.62
N SER A 88 -4.96 -13.71 -13.79
CA SER A 88 -5.67 -14.62 -14.68
C SER A 88 -6.84 -15.25 -13.94
N ILE A 89 -8.06 -15.02 -14.43
CA ILE A 89 -9.29 -15.63 -13.94
C ILE A 89 -9.72 -16.68 -14.97
N ASP A 90 -9.90 -17.92 -14.54
CA ASP A 90 -10.52 -18.96 -15.37
C ASP A 90 -12.03 -18.81 -15.31
N ILE A 91 -12.64 -18.44 -16.43
CA ILE A 91 -14.08 -18.25 -16.57
C ILE A 91 -14.57 -19.30 -17.54
N GLY A 92 -14.93 -20.49 -17.05
CA GLY A 92 -15.72 -21.55 -17.71
C GLY A 92 -15.30 -22.01 -19.12
N ASN A 93 -15.32 -21.10 -20.09
CA ASN A 93 -14.96 -21.27 -21.50
C ASN A 93 -13.64 -20.55 -21.90
N GLY A 94 -12.87 -19.98 -20.96
CA GLY A 94 -11.56 -19.41 -21.27
C GLY A 94 -10.87 -18.71 -20.09
N ARG A 95 -9.59 -18.37 -20.30
CA ARG A 95 -8.75 -17.64 -19.35
C ARG A 95 -8.78 -16.14 -19.68
N GLN A 96 -9.31 -15.33 -18.79
CA GLN A 96 -9.31 -13.87 -18.92
C GLN A 96 -8.22 -13.28 -18.03
N THR A 97 -7.40 -12.39 -18.58
CA THR A 97 -6.40 -11.66 -17.79
C THR A 97 -6.94 -10.27 -17.46
N VAL A 98 -6.95 -9.94 -16.17
CA VAL A 98 -7.35 -8.64 -15.64
C VAL A 98 -6.11 -7.95 -15.09
N GLU A 99 -5.83 -6.74 -15.56
CA GLU A 99 -4.80 -5.89 -14.96
C GLU A 99 -5.40 -5.07 -13.82
N ARG A 100 -4.70 -5.00 -12.69
CA ARG A 100 -5.12 -4.24 -11.52
C ARG A 100 -3.97 -3.41 -10.98
N GLN A 101 -4.14 -2.10 -10.95
CA GLN A 101 -3.19 -1.18 -10.32
C GLN A 101 -3.63 -0.89 -8.88
N GLN A 102 -2.89 -1.39 -7.90
CA GLN A 102 -3.18 -1.14 -6.48
C GLN A 102 -1.89 -1.03 -5.68
N PRO A 103 -1.84 -0.16 -4.66
CA PRO A 103 -0.74 -0.18 -3.69
C PRO A 103 -0.80 -1.49 -2.90
N HIS A 104 0.36 -2.06 -2.57
CA HIS A 104 0.49 -3.32 -1.81
C HIS A 104 0.23 -3.12 -0.31
N VAL A 105 -0.91 -2.52 0.01
CA VAL A 105 -1.34 -2.28 1.38
C VAL A 105 -2.81 -2.65 1.55
N THR A 106 -3.13 -3.15 2.73
CA THR A 106 -4.50 -3.31 3.20
C THR A 106 -4.66 -2.58 4.53
N GLY A 107 -5.86 -2.09 4.84
CA GLY A 107 -6.16 -1.57 6.17
C GLY A 107 -5.85 -2.65 7.23
N ALA A 108 -5.15 -2.26 8.30
CA ALA A 108 -4.67 -3.19 9.33
C ALA A 108 -5.62 -3.31 10.55
N TYR A 109 -6.78 -2.63 10.51
CA TYR A 109 -7.74 -2.60 11.61
C TYR A 109 -8.42 -3.94 11.88
N ALA A 110 -8.62 -4.75 10.84
CA ALA A 110 -9.15 -6.11 10.94
C ALA A 110 -8.74 -6.93 9.70
N PHE A 111 -8.38 -8.18 9.89
CA PHE A 111 -8.16 -9.15 8.82
C PHE A 111 -8.88 -10.45 9.17
N THR A 112 -9.28 -11.20 8.14
CA THR A 112 -9.92 -12.49 8.34
C THR A 112 -8.88 -13.54 8.73
N ASP A 113 -9.30 -14.56 9.49
CA ASP A 113 -8.43 -15.67 9.93
C ASP A 113 -7.72 -16.38 8.75
N TYR A 114 -8.40 -16.46 7.60
CA TYR A 114 -7.83 -16.96 6.35
C TYR A 114 -6.67 -16.09 5.81
N ARG A 115 -6.76 -14.76 5.97
CA ARG A 115 -5.72 -13.81 5.52
C ARG A 115 -4.50 -13.78 6.44
N SER A 116 -4.62 -14.22 7.70
CA SER A 116 -3.48 -14.40 8.60
C SER A 116 -2.76 -15.74 8.45
N GLN A 117 -3.30 -16.68 7.66
CA GLN A 117 -2.71 -18.00 7.53
C GLN A 117 -1.32 -17.94 6.86
N GLY A 118 -0.30 -18.43 7.55
CA GLY A 118 1.10 -18.37 7.10
C GLY A 118 1.82 -17.06 7.41
N GLN A 119 1.18 -16.11 8.11
CA GLN A 119 1.84 -14.90 8.61
C GLN A 119 2.23 -15.05 10.10
N THR A 120 3.39 -14.53 10.48
CA THR A 120 3.76 -14.37 11.88
C THR A 120 3.37 -12.96 12.33
N LEU A 121 2.35 -12.87 13.18
CA LEU A 121 1.90 -11.62 13.78
C LEU A 121 2.54 -11.50 15.17
N ALA A 122 3.50 -10.60 15.32
CA ALA A 122 4.02 -10.24 16.64
C ALA A 122 2.99 -9.35 17.37
N PRO A 123 2.78 -9.55 18.69
CA PRO A 123 1.89 -8.71 19.49
C PRO A 123 2.37 -7.26 19.61
#